data_AF-A0A8T6RKG9-F1
#
_entry.id   AF-A0A8T6RKG9-F1
#
_cell.length_a   1.000
_cell.length_b   1.000
_cell.length_c   1.000
_cell.angle_alpha   90.00
_cell.angle_beta   90.00
_cell.angle_gamma   90.00
#
_symmetry.space_group_name_H-M   'P 1'
#
loop_
_entity.id
_entity.type
_entity.pdbx_description
1 polymer ?
#
loop_
_entity_poly.entity_id
_entity_poly.type
_entity_poly.pdbx_seq_one_letter_code
_entity_poly.pdbx_strand_id
1 'polypeptide(L)'
;MAKIKWKSWRDIKGKAWVLRWKKTGKGRRYYIKHAPDAKIRMFTIGKEKPTHYWKATLVSKEAAQVSHLTLEATRISCNRYLRAKLGRDNYLMRILPYPHHIVRQHKLMAFAGADRLQSGMRHAFGKPFGRAARIKTDQQLLYVKVSKNDLDIAKQALRRAKMKWPMPSKIVIEKINADEKEIK
;
A
#
# COMPACT_ATOMS: atom_id res chain seq x y z
N MET A 1 7.64 -6.30 23.15
CA MET A 1 7.61 -7.37 22.11
C MET A 1 8.19 -6.85 20.80
N ALA A 2 9.33 -7.40 20.37
CA ALA A 2 9.91 -7.06 19.07
C ALA A 2 8.97 -7.56 17.95
N LYS A 3 8.47 -6.63 17.12
CA LYS A 3 7.74 -6.99 15.90
C LYS A 3 8.76 -7.41 14.84
N ILE A 4 8.52 -8.53 14.17
CA ILE A 4 9.34 -8.94 13.03
C ILE A 4 9.31 -7.81 11.99
N LYS A 5 10.49 -7.47 11.46
CA LYS A 5 10.63 -6.43 10.44
C LYS A 5 9.93 -6.88 9.16
N TRP A 6 9.21 -5.95 8.52
CA TRP A 6 8.49 -6.20 7.27
C TRP A 6 9.38 -6.62 6.09
N LYS A 7 10.71 -6.43 6.21
CA LYS A 7 11.71 -6.92 5.26
C LYS A 7 11.58 -8.43 5.00
N SER A 8 11.18 -9.22 6.00
CA SER A 8 10.99 -10.67 5.88
C SER A 8 9.89 -11.07 4.88
N TRP A 9 8.94 -10.18 4.62
CA TRP A 9 7.84 -10.39 3.67
C TRP A 9 7.95 -9.50 2.43
N ARG A 10 9.15 -9.00 2.09
CA ARG A 10 9.39 -8.19 0.88
C ARG A 10 9.17 -9.02 -0.39
N ASP A 11 9.66 -10.25 -0.41
CA ASP A 11 9.61 -11.07 -1.61
C ASP A 11 8.24 -11.71 -1.78
N ILE A 12 7.75 -11.73 -3.02
CA ILE A 12 6.47 -12.35 -3.35
C ILE A 12 6.70 -13.86 -3.42
N LYS A 13 6.35 -14.56 -2.34
CA LYS A 13 6.42 -16.03 -2.27
C LYS A 13 5.02 -16.65 -2.28
N GLY A 14 4.87 -17.72 -3.05
CA GLY A 14 3.68 -18.57 -3.09
C GLY A 14 2.36 -17.86 -3.43
N LYS A 15 1.26 -18.55 -3.13
CA LYS A 15 -0.10 -18.07 -3.42
C LYS A 15 -0.50 -16.90 -2.53
N ALA A 16 -1.32 -15.99 -3.07
CA ALA A 16 -1.83 -14.86 -2.30
C ALA A 16 -2.96 -15.31 -1.35
N TRP A 17 -2.73 -15.19 -0.05
CA TRP A 17 -3.79 -15.29 0.95
C TRP A 17 -4.66 -14.05 0.90
N VAL A 18 -5.91 -14.19 0.47
CA VAL A 18 -6.88 -13.10 0.38
C VAL A 18 -8.14 -13.46 1.17
N LEU A 19 -8.89 -12.44 1.60
CA LEU A 19 -10.20 -12.63 2.22
C LEU A 19 -11.18 -13.23 1.21
N ARG A 20 -11.27 -14.55 1.22
CA ARG A 20 -12.31 -15.30 0.51
C ARG A 20 -13.42 -15.65 1.49
N TRP A 21 -14.65 -15.63 1.00
CA TRP A 21 -15.82 -16.07 1.75
C TRP A 21 -16.66 -17.02 0.90
N LYS A 22 -17.49 -17.81 1.57
CA LYS A 22 -18.53 -18.62 0.95
C LYS A 22 -19.90 -18.17 1.42
N LYS A 23 -20.89 -18.22 0.52
CA LYS A 23 -22.30 -17.97 0.86
C LYS A 23 -22.81 -19.15 1.69
N THR A 24 -23.47 -18.86 2.80
CA THR A 24 -24.16 -19.85 3.64
C THR A 24 -25.57 -19.35 3.93
N GLY A 25 -26.48 -20.24 4.34
CA GLY A 25 -27.86 -19.84 4.69
C GLY A 25 -27.94 -18.75 5.78
N LYS A 26 -26.90 -18.62 6.62
CA LYS A 26 -26.77 -17.60 7.68
C LYS A 26 -25.90 -16.40 7.28
N GLY A 27 -25.59 -16.22 5.99
CA GLY A 27 -24.78 -15.10 5.47
C GLY A 27 -23.39 -15.47 4.95
N ARG A 28 -22.47 -14.49 4.91
CA ARG A 28 -21.11 -14.67 4.38
C ARG A 28 -20.18 -15.26 5.43
N ARG A 29 -19.56 -16.41 5.15
CA ARG A 29 -18.56 -17.03 6.03
C ARG A 29 -17.16 -16.93 5.41
N TYR A 30 -16.26 -16.20 6.07
CA TYR A 30 -14.86 -16.07 5.65
C TYR A 30 -14.04 -17.31 5.98
N TYR A 31 -13.13 -17.70 5.08
CA TYR A 31 -12.19 -18.81 5.31
C TYR A 31 -11.07 -18.40 6.28
N ILE A 32 -10.57 -17.16 6.16
CA ILE A 32 -9.57 -16.61 7.07
C ILE A 32 -10.30 -15.91 8.22
N LYS A 33 -10.20 -16.49 9.43
CA LYS A 33 -10.75 -15.91 10.64
C LYS A 33 -9.79 -14.86 11.22
N HIS A 34 -10.34 -13.81 11.84
CA HIS A 34 -9.59 -12.74 12.53
C HIS A 34 -8.51 -12.07 11.66
N ALA A 35 -8.86 -11.77 10.41
CA ALA A 35 -7.97 -10.99 9.56
C ALA A 35 -7.82 -9.56 10.11
N PRO A 36 -6.60 -9.05 10.24
CA PRO A 36 -6.37 -7.70 10.76
C PRO A 36 -6.78 -6.64 9.74
N ASP A 37 -7.29 -5.52 10.23
CA ASP A 37 -7.64 -4.39 9.37
C ASP A 37 -6.41 -3.67 8.81
N ALA A 38 -6.56 -3.09 7.62
CA ALA A 38 -5.53 -2.25 7.04
C ALA A 38 -5.54 -0.87 7.70
N LYS A 39 -4.36 -0.35 8.05
CA LYS A 39 -4.21 1.01 8.60
C LYS A 39 -4.61 2.11 7.61
N ILE A 40 -4.36 1.89 6.32
CA ILE A 40 -4.78 2.83 5.27
C ILE A 40 -6.30 2.78 5.11
N ARG A 41 -6.95 3.92 5.29
CA ARG A 41 -8.41 4.08 5.14
C ARG A 41 -8.80 4.90 3.92
N MET A 42 -8.06 5.98 3.65
CA MET A 42 -8.32 6.91 2.55
C MET A 42 -7.27 6.74 1.46
N PHE A 43 -7.72 6.41 0.24
CA PHE A 43 -6.85 6.24 -0.92
C PHE A 43 -6.75 7.50 -1.76
N THR A 44 -7.84 8.28 -1.84
CA THR A 44 -7.93 9.52 -2.61
C THR A 44 -7.98 10.71 -1.66
N ILE A 45 -7.19 11.75 -1.94
CA ILE A 45 -7.16 12.99 -1.18
C ILE A 45 -7.09 14.17 -2.15
N GLY A 46 -7.77 15.25 -1.79
CA GLY A 46 -7.86 16.46 -2.60
C GLY A 46 -9.06 16.41 -3.54
N LYS A 47 -9.09 17.33 -4.51
CA LYS A 47 -10.18 17.46 -5.46
C LYS A 47 -9.61 17.46 -6.87
N GLU A 48 -10.31 16.79 -7.79
CA GLU A 48 -10.02 16.93 -9.20
C GLU A 48 -10.60 18.25 -9.68
N LYS A 49 -9.76 19.15 -10.22
CA LYS A 49 -10.21 20.35 -10.95
C LYS A 49 -9.89 20.21 -12.45
N PRO A 50 -10.66 20.85 -13.34
CA PRO A 50 -10.39 20.84 -14.78
C PRO A 50 -8.99 21.33 -15.15
N THR A 51 -8.37 22.18 -14.33
CA THR A 51 -7.03 22.74 -14.53
C THR A 51 -5.88 21.74 -14.33
N HIS A 52 -6.15 20.53 -13.82
CA HIS A 52 -5.12 19.53 -13.50
C HIS A 52 -4.70 18.73 -14.74
N TYR A 53 -4.04 19.39 -15.68
CA TYR A 53 -3.55 18.77 -16.91
C TYR A 53 -2.30 17.91 -16.72
N TRP A 54 -1.61 17.99 -15.58
CA TRP A 54 -0.36 17.25 -15.37
C TRP A 54 -0.52 16.18 -14.30
N LYS A 55 -0.04 14.97 -14.61
CA LYS A 55 -0.05 13.81 -13.72
C LYS A 55 1.37 13.33 -13.48
N ALA A 56 1.82 13.47 -12.24
CA ALA A 56 3.07 12.88 -11.80
C ALA A 56 2.76 11.54 -11.13
N THR A 57 3.36 10.47 -11.62
CA THR A 57 3.12 9.09 -11.18
C THR A 57 4.39 8.46 -10.64
N LEU A 58 4.30 7.80 -9.49
CA LEU A 58 5.34 6.93 -8.95
C LEU A 58 5.12 5.50 -9.45
N VAL A 59 6.11 4.95 -10.14
CA VAL A 59 6.06 3.61 -10.75
C VAL A 59 7.13 2.72 -10.14
N SER A 60 6.81 1.47 -9.82
CA SER A 60 7.77 0.49 -9.30
C SER A 60 8.78 0.06 -10.37
N LYS A 61 10.06 -0.10 -9.99
CA LYS A 61 11.07 -0.75 -10.85
C LYS A 61 11.21 -2.25 -10.59
N GLU A 62 10.73 -2.71 -9.44
CA GLU A 62 10.83 -4.11 -9.01
C GLU A 62 9.49 -4.59 -8.46
N ALA A 63 9.23 -5.88 -8.62
CA ALA A 63 8.14 -6.54 -7.94
C ALA A 63 8.48 -6.74 -6.45
N ALA A 64 7.59 -6.29 -5.58
CA ALA A 64 7.72 -6.57 -4.15
C ALA A 64 6.37 -6.55 -3.46
N GLN A 65 6.35 -7.09 -2.25
CA GLN A 65 5.23 -7.03 -1.36
C GLN A 65 5.42 -5.90 -0.34
N VAL A 66 4.40 -5.06 -0.20
CA VAL A 66 4.47 -3.81 0.54
C VAL A 66 3.42 -3.77 1.64
N SER A 67 3.82 -3.37 2.83
CA SER A 67 2.94 -3.32 3.99
C SER A 67 1.88 -2.22 3.86
N HIS A 68 0.71 -2.46 4.45
CA HIS A 68 -0.31 -1.42 4.64
C HIS A 68 0.21 -0.20 5.43
N LEU A 69 1.23 -0.39 6.29
CA LEU A 69 1.89 0.69 7.02
C LEU A 69 2.68 1.60 6.08
N THR A 70 3.37 1.02 5.10
CA THR A 70 4.09 1.76 4.06
C THR A 70 3.12 2.59 3.22
N LEU A 71 1.96 2.04 2.85
CA LEU A 71 0.94 2.78 2.12
C LEU A 71 0.45 4.00 2.91
N GLU A 72 0.16 3.84 4.20
CA GLU A 72 -0.25 4.95 5.06
C GLU A 72 0.86 5.98 5.28
N ALA A 73 2.11 5.53 5.47
CA ALA A 73 3.26 6.42 5.61
C ALA A 73 3.51 7.24 4.33
N THR A 74 3.34 6.61 3.16
CA THR A 74 3.43 7.24 1.85
C THR A 74 2.35 8.32 1.72
N ARG A 75 1.10 7.99 2.07
CA ARG A 75 -0.04 8.91 2.09
C ARG A 75 0.27 10.15 2.93
N ILE A 76 0.66 9.95 4.19
CA ILE A 76 0.92 11.04 5.15
C ILE A 76 2.08 11.90 4.66
N SER A 77 3.18 11.29 4.22
CA SER A 77 4.39 12.02 3.79
C SER A 77 4.12 12.89 2.57
N CYS A 78 3.41 12.36 1.58
CA CYS A 78 3.07 13.08 0.36
C CYS A 78 2.06 14.19 0.65
N ASN A 79 0.95 13.86 1.33
CA ASN A 79 -0.11 14.80 1.69
C ASN A 79 0.39 15.95 2.56
N ARG A 80 1.27 15.70 3.54
CA ARG A 80 1.83 16.75 4.41
C ARG A 80 2.56 17.82 3.59
N TYR A 81 3.35 17.39 2.60
CA TYR A 81 4.10 18.33 1.77
C TYR A 81 3.20 19.08 0.78
N LEU A 82 2.32 18.35 0.09
CA LEU A 82 1.37 18.97 -0.85
C LEU A 82 0.44 19.95 -0.15
N ARG A 83 -0.13 19.58 1.00
CA ARG A 83 -1.00 20.48 1.78
C ARG A 83 -0.29 21.74 2.24
N ALA A 84 0.98 21.65 2.62
CA ALA A 84 1.76 22.80 3.09
C ALA A 84 2.11 23.80 1.97
N LYS A 85 2.20 23.35 0.71
CA LYS A 85 2.61 24.18 -0.42
C LYS A 85 1.45 24.60 -1.33
N LEU A 86 0.49 23.72 -1.57
CA LEU A 86 -0.60 23.92 -2.51
C LEU A 86 -1.95 24.18 -1.83
N GLY A 87 -2.08 23.93 -0.53
CA GLY A 87 -3.39 23.93 0.14
C GLY A 87 -4.20 22.67 -0.20
N ARG A 88 -5.44 22.54 0.33
CA ARG A 88 -6.20 21.28 0.27
C ARG A 88 -6.84 20.99 -1.10
N ASP A 89 -7.23 22.03 -1.83
CA ASP A 89 -8.09 21.89 -3.02
C ASP A 89 -7.35 21.96 -4.35
N ASN A 90 -6.03 22.17 -4.36
CA ASN A 90 -5.25 22.43 -5.59
C ASN A 90 -4.48 21.21 -6.11
N TYR A 91 -4.74 20.03 -5.56
CA TYR A 91 -4.20 18.78 -6.08
C TYR A 91 -5.19 17.64 -5.88
N LEU A 92 -5.01 16.58 -6.66
CA LEU A 92 -5.59 15.27 -6.42
C LEU A 92 -4.46 14.27 -6.27
N MET A 93 -4.38 13.59 -5.13
CA MET A 93 -3.49 12.44 -4.99
C MET A 93 -4.28 11.16 -4.76
N ARG A 94 -3.80 10.05 -5.33
CA ARG A 94 -4.40 8.74 -5.12
C ARG A 94 -3.35 7.65 -5.00
N ILE A 95 -3.46 6.84 -3.94
CA ILE A 95 -2.73 5.58 -3.82
C ILE A 95 -3.52 4.50 -4.55
N LEU A 96 -2.86 3.76 -5.43
CA LEU A 96 -3.50 2.75 -6.28
C LEU A 96 -3.49 1.35 -5.66
N PRO A 97 -2.38 0.86 -5.08
CA PRO A 97 -2.33 -0.49 -4.54
C PRO A 97 -3.18 -0.62 -3.27
N TYR A 98 -4.09 -1.60 -3.27
CA TYR A 98 -4.84 -1.97 -2.08
C TYR A 98 -4.24 -3.23 -1.42
N PRO A 99 -4.13 -3.29 -0.08
CA PRO A 99 -3.50 -4.40 0.61
C PRO A 99 -4.44 -5.60 0.73
N HIS A 100 -4.56 -6.40 -0.34
CA HIS A 100 -5.40 -7.61 -0.35
C HIS A 100 -4.77 -8.80 0.36
N HIS A 101 -3.44 -8.90 0.36
CA HIS A 101 -2.74 -10.08 0.84
C HIS A 101 -2.64 -10.07 2.36
N ILE A 102 -2.96 -11.19 3.01
CA ILE A 102 -2.81 -11.37 4.45
C ILE A 102 -1.51 -12.10 4.73
N VAL A 103 -0.64 -11.42 5.47
CA VAL A 103 0.59 -11.96 5.99
C VAL A 103 0.30 -12.71 7.28
N ARG A 104 0.88 -13.91 7.40
CA ARG A 104 0.77 -14.76 8.57
C ARG A 104 2.12 -14.85 9.27
N GLN A 105 2.08 -14.96 10.59
CA GLN A 105 3.27 -15.12 11.41
C GLN A 105 3.07 -16.30 12.36
N HIS A 106 4.05 -17.20 12.39
CA HIS A 106 4.21 -18.14 13.49
C HIS A 106 4.96 -17.42 14.62
N LYS A 107 4.33 -17.31 15.80
CA LYS A 107 4.93 -16.62 16.95
C LYS A 107 5.54 -17.68 17.86
N LEU A 108 6.86 -17.73 17.94
CA LEU A 108 7.58 -18.54 18.90
C LEU A 108 7.59 -17.81 20.26
N MET A 109 7.25 -18.53 21.33
CA MET A 109 7.36 -18.07 22.69
C MET A 109 8.82 -18.24 23.12
N ALA A 110 9.52 -17.12 23.30
CA ALA A 110 10.91 -17.10 23.76
C ALA A 110 10.95 -16.71 25.24
N PHE A 111 10.41 -17.58 26.10
CA PHE A 111 10.48 -17.45 27.56
C PHE A 111 11.05 -18.76 28.15
N ALA A 112 11.70 -18.71 29.31
CA ALA A 112 12.23 -19.91 29.95
C ALA A 112 11.10 -20.92 30.22
N GLY A 113 11.26 -22.18 29.80
CA GLY A 113 10.21 -23.19 29.92
C GLY A 113 9.06 -23.09 28.90
N ALA A 114 9.13 -22.17 27.93
CA ALA A 114 8.13 -22.06 26.86
C ALA A 114 8.07 -23.29 25.94
N ASP A 115 9.15 -24.06 25.86
CA ASP A 115 9.23 -25.32 25.11
C ASP A 115 8.18 -26.35 25.58
N ARG A 116 7.80 -26.30 26.86
CA ARG A 116 6.73 -27.16 27.40
C ARG A 116 5.32 -26.75 26.94
N LEU A 117 5.15 -25.49 26.55
CA LEU A 117 3.86 -24.89 26.18
C LEU A 117 3.68 -24.80 24.66
N GLN A 118 4.77 -24.85 23.89
CA GLN A 118 4.75 -24.72 22.45
C GLN A 118 5.35 -25.94 21.78
N SER A 119 4.63 -26.50 20.81
CA SER A 119 5.02 -27.68 20.02
C SER A 119 6.15 -27.42 18.99
N GLY A 120 7.01 -26.42 19.24
CA GLY A 120 8.05 -26.00 18.31
C GLY A 120 7.50 -25.67 16.91
N MET A 121 7.97 -26.41 15.89
CA MET A 121 7.59 -26.24 14.49
C MET A 121 6.42 -27.13 14.03
N ARG A 122 5.93 -28.05 14.88
CA ARG A 122 4.74 -28.85 14.55
C ARG A 122 3.52 -27.93 14.44
N HIS A 123 2.76 -28.04 13.36
CA HIS A 123 1.61 -27.16 13.02
C HIS A 123 1.95 -25.66 12.82
N ALA A 124 3.13 -25.34 12.27
CA ALA A 124 3.61 -23.96 12.07
C ALA A 124 2.93 -23.14 10.93
N PHE A 125 1.60 -23.18 10.80
CA PHE A 125 0.89 -22.42 9.76
C PHE A 125 0.77 -20.90 10.05
N GLY A 126 0.84 -20.54 11.33
CA GLY A 126 0.82 -19.15 11.78
C GLY A 126 -0.54 -18.47 11.77
N LYS A 127 -0.64 -17.40 12.57
CA LYS A 127 -1.84 -16.56 12.73
C LYS A 127 -1.75 -15.33 11.81
N PRO A 128 -2.87 -14.79 11.31
CA PRO A 128 -2.88 -13.52 10.57
C PRO A 128 -2.21 -12.40 11.38
N PHE A 129 -1.25 -11.69 10.79
CA PHE A 129 -0.49 -10.62 11.44
C PHE A 129 -0.79 -9.24 10.84
N GLY A 130 -0.81 -9.13 9.51
CA GLY A 130 -1.03 -7.85 8.85
C GLY A 130 -1.40 -8.01 7.38
N ARG A 131 -1.73 -6.89 6.73
CA ARG A 131 -2.07 -6.87 5.31
C ARG A 131 -0.95 -6.27 4.46
N ALA A 132 -0.81 -6.74 3.23
CA ALA A 132 0.18 -6.26 2.28
C ALA A 132 -0.42 -6.16 0.87
N ALA A 133 0.11 -5.24 0.08
CA ALA A 133 -0.14 -5.15 -1.35
C ALA A 133 0.97 -5.88 -2.09
N ARG A 134 0.61 -6.72 -3.06
CA ARG A 134 1.58 -7.32 -3.99
C ARG A 134 1.68 -6.42 -5.20
N ILE A 135 2.89 -5.95 -5.49
CA ILE A 135 3.17 -5.02 -6.57
C ILE A 135 4.01 -5.73 -7.62
N LYS A 136 3.61 -5.55 -8.88
CA LYS A 136 4.36 -6.01 -10.05
C LYS A 136 5.40 -4.98 -10.46
N THR A 137 6.35 -5.39 -11.29
CA THR A 137 7.26 -4.49 -11.99
C THR A 137 6.47 -3.52 -12.88
N ASP A 138 6.91 -2.25 -12.95
CA ASP A 138 6.28 -1.17 -13.73
C ASP A 138 4.81 -0.84 -13.37
N GLN A 139 4.37 -1.22 -12.17
CA GLN A 139 3.04 -0.89 -11.68
C GLN A 139 3.01 0.54 -11.09
N GLN A 140 1.95 1.28 -11.40
CA GLN A 140 1.68 2.59 -10.81
C GLN A 140 1.29 2.47 -9.33
N LEU A 141 1.94 3.22 -8.45
CA LEU A 141 1.80 3.13 -7.00
C LEU A 141 1.00 4.29 -6.40
N LEU A 142 1.34 5.49 -6.83
CA LEU A 142 0.79 6.75 -6.35
C LEU A 142 0.84 7.71 -7.53
N TYR A 143 -0.24 8.43 -7.80
CA TYR A 143 -0.19 9.58 -8.68
C TYR A 143 -0.67 10.84 -7.96
N VAL A 144 -0.18 11.97 -8.43
CA VAL A 144 -0.63 13.31 -8.05
C VAL A 144 -0.94 14.04 -9.34
N LYS A 145 -2.18 14.49 -9.49
CA LYS A 145 -2.57 15.45 -10.52
C LYS A 145 -2.38 16.85 -9.97
N VAL A 146 -1.79 17.75 -10.76
CA VAL A 146 -1.53 19.17 -10.45
C VAL A 146 -1.65 20.05 -11.70
N SER A 147 -1.70 21.37 -11.49
CA SER A 147 -1.56 22.36 -12.56
C SER A 147 -0.10 22.44 -13.06
N LYS A 148 0.13 23.08 -14.21
CA LYS A 148 1.47 23.20 -14.82
C LYS A 148 2.49 23.86 -13.88
N ASN A 149 2.08 24.90 -13.16
CA ASN A 149 2.96 25.68 -12.28
C ASN A 149 3.41 24.89 -11.04
N ASP A 150 2.65 23.88 -10.64
CA ASP A 150 2.84 23.14 -9.38
C ASP A 150 3.58 21.80 -9.59
N LEU A 151 4.08 21.56 -10.80
CA LEU A 151 4.70 20.30 -11.18
C LEU A 151 5.93 19.97 -10.35
N ASP A 152 6.76 20.97 -10.03
CA ASP A 152 7.99 20.75 -9.25
C ASP A 152 7.68 20.42 -7.79
N ILE A 153 6.60 20.98 -7.25
CA ILE A 153 6.09 20.63 -5.93
C ILE A 153 5.61 19.17 -5.95
N ALA A 154 4.89 18.74 -7.00
CA ALA A 154 4.47 17.35 -7.14
C ALA A 154 5.66 16.38 -7.25
N LYS A 155 6.69 16.70 -8.03
CA LYS A 155 7.93 15.89 -8.12
C LYS A 155 8.58 15.74 -6.76
N GLN A 156 8.70 16.82 -5.99
CA GLN A 156 9.31 16.78 -4.67
C GLN A 156 8.46 16.01 -3.65
N ALA A 157 7.13 16.10 -3.74
CA ALA A 157 6.21 15.27 -2.95
C ALA A 157 6.41 13.78 -3.22
N LEU A 158 6.52 13.40 -4.50
CA LEU A 158 6.75 12.02 -4.92
C LEU A 158 8.15 11.52 -4.54
N ARG A 159 9.18 12.38 -4.56
CA ARG A 159 10.52 12.04 -4.08
C ARG A 159 10.51 11.68 -2.59
N ARG A 160 9.77 12.41 -1.77
CA ARG A 160 9.57 12.10 -0.35
C ARG A 160 8.79 10.79 -0.15
N ALA A 161 7.75 10.59 -0.97
CA ALA A 161 6.94 9.36 -0.96
C ALA A 161 7.79 8.13 -1.33
N LYS A 162 8.63 8.23 -2.37
CA LYS A 162 9.56 7.20 -2.83
C LYS A 162 10.43 6.63 -1.71
N MET A 163 10.92 7.47 -0.79
CA MET A 163 11.76 7.03 0.34
C MET A 163 11.03 6.12 1.35
N LYS A 164 9.69 6.05 1.31
CA LYS A 164 8.92 5.16 2.19
C LYS A 164 8.76 3.76 1.62
N TRP A 165 8.95 3.59 0.31
CA TRP A 165 8.81 2.31 -0.35
C TRP A 165 10.07 1.45 -0.15
N PRO A 166 9.92 0.13 0.02
CA PRO A 166 11.06 -0.78 0.18
C PRO A 166 11.77 -1.10 -1.15
N MET A 167 11.20 -0.70 -2.29
CA MET A 167 11.74 -0.93 -3.63
C MET A 167 12.16 0.37 -4.33
N PRO A 168 13.12 0.30 -5.28
CA PRO A 168 13.38 1.42 -6.17
C PRO A 168 12.14 1.71 -7.04
N SER A 169 11.90 2.99 -7.26
CA SER A 169 10.79 3.50 -8.06
C SER A 169 11.24 4.68 -8.91
N LYS A 170 10.56 4.87 -10.05
CA LYS A 170 10.75 5.99 -10.99
C LYS A 170 9.56 6.94 -10.91
N ILE A 171 9.80 8.21 -11.17
CA ILE A 171 8.76 9.22 -11.31
C ILE A 171 8.55 9.43 -12.81
N VAL A 172 7.31 9.28 -13.26
CA VAL A 172 6.89 9.49 -14.65
C VAL A 172 5.93 10.67 -14.68
N ILE A 173 6.09 11.57 -15.63
CA ILE A 173 5.24 12.75 -15.78
C ILE A 173 4.49 12.61 -17.09
N GLU A 174 3.17 12.66 -17.00
CA GLU A 174 2.24 12.55 -18.11
C GLU A 174 1.43 13.84 -18.21
N LYS A 175 1.24 14.36 -19.42
CA LYS A 175 0.27 15.41 -19.69
C LYS A 175 -1.05 14.71 -20.04
N ILE A 176 -2.08 14.94 -19.24
CA ILE A 176 -3.43 14.45 -19.51
C ILE A 176 -4.06 15.42 -20.52
N ASN A 177 -4.26 14.97 -21.76
CA ASN A 177 -5.17 15.63 -22.67
C ASN A 177 -6.61 15.29 -22.21
N ALA A 178 -7.49 16.29 -22.19
CA ALA A 178 -8.84 16.15 -21.63
C ALA A 178 -9.71 15.11 -22.37
N ASP A 179 -9.28 14.69 -23.57
CA ASP A 179 -10.06 13.90 -24.52
C ASP A 179 -10.03 12.38 -24.27
N GLU A 180 -9.15 11.87 -23.40
CA GLU A 180 -9.06 10.41 -23.10
C GLU A 180 -10.00 9.93 -21.98
N LYS A 181 -10.91 10.79 -21.49
CA LYS A 181 -11.74 10.48 -20.31
C LYS A 181 -12.84 9.43 -20.54
N GLU A 182 -13.06 8.93 -21.75
CA GLU A 182 -14.20 8.03 -22.05
C GLU A 182 -13.87 6.57 -22.35
N ILE A 183 -12.61 6.15 -22.46
CA ILE A 183 -12.31 4.74 -22.78
C ILE A 183 -11.69 4.04 -21.57
N LYS A 184 -12.55 3.64 -20.62
CA LYS A 184 -12.44 2.39 -19.82
C LYS A 184 -13.58 2.20 -18.83
#